data_AF-A0AAV8VQY0-F1
#
_entry.id   AF-A0AAV8VQY0-F1
#
_cell.length_a   1.000
_cell.length_b   1.000
_cell.length_c   1.000
_cell.angle_alpha   90.00
_cell.angle_beta   90.00
_cell.angle_gamma   90.00
#
_symmetry.space_group_name_H-M   'P 1'
#
loop_
_entity.id
_entity.type
_entity.pdbx_description
1 polymer ?
#
loop_
_entity_poly.entity_id
_entity_poly.type
_entity_poly.pdbx_seq_one_letter_code
_entity_poly.pdbx_strand_id
1 'polypeptide(L)'
;MPRANRHGAYIDTMNEAVVSDLVGEVTVVDVYDIASDIGKECEKIIDQYGADAVTALMPKVINALELLENLATKNERENTRLHELQAKISQLENDKLEKAEYRQKFEKELETIEDQWRSETKDLVTIVSRLQEENRRLMKEQSPNHTYLPMTPTTDNDVLQRLKDSVEKQRDEIRLKERLLQEKNLDVDNLKSQVERLTISSRELRRKHKSMQAQVRALCDEKADFLAQLQDQQRDISALRQRLGLAQKENEDLAKCDLPIPSNKAVYDLDDPNRPRFTTQELKNILHERNELKARVSDLEDELEAYRPKDKAETFRKLIPLMDNIEIACDNLPLDEDAPVQGPLPYEPDDAPWKRSESGIRKFFRKIFSESGDGSSFPRRSLSTLSRMALSSTSDPVPV
;
A
#
# COMPACT_ATOMS: atom_id res chain seq x y z
N MET A 1 -32.38 23.31 -26.77
CA MET A 1 -30.90 23.48 -26.81
C MET A 1 -30.26 22.24 -26.19
N PRO A 2 -29.78 21.27 -26.99
CA PRO A 2 -29.18 20.04 -26.46
C PRO A 2 -27.71 20.31 -26.12
N ARG A 3 -27.38 20.32 -24.83
CA ARG A 3 -26.02 20.48 -24.31
C ARG A 3 -25.53 19.24 -23.56
N ALA A 4 -26.06 18.07 -23.91
CA ALA A 4 -25.71 16.79 -23.32
C ALA A 4 -25.24 15.82 -24.42
N ASN A 5 -24.06 16.04 -24.98
CA ASN A 5 -23.28 14.95 -25.62
C ASN A 5 -21.82 15.29 -25.94
N ARG A 6 -21.34 16.49 -25.57
CA ARG A 6 -19.99 16.95 -25.98
C ARG A 6 -18.85 16.32 -25.18
N HIS A 7 -19.14 15.73 -24.01
CA HIS A 7 -18.13 15.05 -23.18
C HIS A 7 -17.92 13.58 -23.61
N GLY A 8 -18.96 12.87 -24.05
CA GLY A 8 -18.81 11.49 -24.55
C GLY A 8 -17.99 11.42 -25.83
N ALA A 9 -18.23 12.35 -26.77
CA ALA A 9 -17.49 12.42 -28.03
C ALA A 9 -15.99 12.76 -27.85
N TYR A 10 -15.61 13.47 -26.77
CA TYR A 10 -14.21 13.83 -26.51
C TYR A 10 -13.42 12.64 -25.95
N ILE A 11 -14.08 11.79 -25.15
CA ILE A 11 -13.48 10.59 -24.54
C ILE A 11 -13.30 9.50 -25.59
N ASP A 12 -14.27 9.32 -26.50
CA ASP A 12 -14.13 8.37 -27.62
C ASP A 12 -13.02 8.79 -28.58
N THR A 13 -12.89 10.08 -28.93
CA THR A 13 -11.78 10.54 -29.78
C THR A 13 -10.41 10.44 -29.12
N MET A 14 -10.33 10.48 -27.78
CA MET A 14 -9.09 10.25 -27.05
C MET A 14 -8.75 8.76 -26.98
N ASN A 15 -9.73 7.88 -26.80
CA ASN A 15 -9.51 6.43 -26.88
C ASN A 15 -9.10 6.00 -28.30
N GLU A 16 -9.67 6.59 -29.35
CA GLU A 16 -9.35 6.24 -30.74
C GLU A 16 -7.95 6.79 -31.15
N ALA A 17 -7.50 7.91 -30.57
CA ALA A 17 -6.15 8.44 -30.78
C ALA A 17 -5.07 7.71 -29.96
N VAL A 18 -5.40 7.15 -28.79
CA VAL A 18 -4.46 6.38 -27.95
C VAL A 18 -4.20 4.98 -28.52
N VAL A 19 -5.08 4.47 -29.39
CA VAL A 19 -4.91 3.16 -30.04
C VAL A 19 -4.06 3.24 -31.32
N SER A 20 -3.80 4.43 -31.86
CA SER A 20 -3.07 4.61 -33.12
C SER A 20 -1.54 4.74 -33.00
N ASP A 21 -0.98 4.74 -31.78
CA ASP A 21 0.48 4.83 -31.56
C ASP A 21 1.11 3.53 -31.07
N LEU A 22 0.48 2.39 -31.37
CA LEU A 22 1.08 1.04 -31.29
C LEU A 22 2.17 0.84 -32.36
N VAL A 23 3.08 1.81 -32.51
CA VAL A 23 4.46 1.52 -32.90
C VAL A 23 4.99 0.67 -31.75
N GLY A 24 5.00 -0.65 -31.94
CA GLY A 24 5.19 -1.66 -30.90
C GLY A 24 6.12 -1.20 -29.79
N GLU A 25 5.58 -1.16 -28.57
CA GLU A 25 6.35 -0.79 -27.39
C GLU A 25 7.57 -1.70 -27.32
N VAL A 26 8.75 -1.13 -27.55
CA VAL A 26 10.00 -1.87 -27.47
C VAL A 26 10.17 -2.28 -26.02
N THR A 27 9.98 -3.56 -25.75
CA THR A 27 10.16 -4.17 -24.44
C THR A 27 11.63 -4.46 -24.19
N VAL A 28 11.98 -4.71 -22.94
CA VAL A 28 13.34 -5.16 -22.60
C VAL A 28 13.70 -6.44 -23.37
N VAL A 29 12.74 -7.33 -23.59
CA VAL A 29 12.93 -8.58 -24.36
C VAL A 29 13.32 -8.28 -25.80
N ASP A 30 12.64 -7.32 -26.45
CA ASP A 30 12.96 -6.93 -27.83
C ASP A 30 14.40 -6.37 -27.94
N VAL A 31 14.88 -5.66 -26.92
CA VAL A 31 16.26 -5.17 -26.87
C VAL A 31 17.28 -6.32 -26.82
N TYR A 32 16.98 -7.40 -26.09
CA TYR A 32 17.83 -8.58 -26.03
C TYR A 32 17.81 -9.39 -27.32
N ASP A 33 16.67 -9.48 -28.01
CA ASP A 33 16.58 -10.14 -29.31
C ASP A 33 17.36 -9.38 -30.38
N ILE A 34 17.21 -8.04 -30.41
CA ILE A 34 18.01 -7.17 -31.28
C ILE A 34 19.50 -7.29 -30.97
N ALA A 35 19.89 -7.31 -29.70
CA ALA A 35 21.28 -7.51 -29.28
C ALA A 35 21.83 -8.86 -29.75
N SER A 36 21.01 -9.92 -29.74
CA SER A 36 21.37 -11.26 -30.21
C SER A 36 21.64 -11.29 -31.71
N ASP A 37 20.76 -10.66 -32.51
CA ASP A 37 20.94 -10.61 -33.96
C ASP A 37 22.13 -9.73 -34.36
N ILE A 38 22.34 -8.60 -33.69
CA ILE A 38 23.54 -7.78 -33.88
C ILE A 38 24.81 -8.57 -33.51
N GLY A 39 24.77 -9.35 -32.43
CA GLY A 39 25.86 -10.22 -32.00
C GLY A 39 26.25 -11.24 -33.07
N LYS A 40 25.27 -11.93 -33.67
CA LYS A 40 25.50 -12.91 -34.76
C LYS A 40 26.10 -12.27 -36.01
N GLU A 41 25.67 -11.06 -36.37
CA GLU A 41 26.26 -10.35 -37.52
C GLU A 41 27.69 -9.89 -37.23
N CYS A 42 27.98 -9.45 -35.99
CA CYS A 42 29.34 -9.12 -35.58
C CYS A 42 30.25 -10.35 -35.57
N GLU A 43 29.76 -11.53 -35.16
CA GLU A 43 30.49 -12.79 -35.22
C GLU A 43 30.90 -13.14 -36.66
N LYS A 44 29.98 -13.03 -37.64
CA LYS A 44 30.29 -13.25 -39.06
C LYS A 44 31.38 -12.30 -39.59
N ILE A 45 31.39 -11.05 -39.13
CA ILE A 45 32.41 -10.06 -39.53
C ILE A 45 33.76 -10.44 -38.91
N ILE A 46 33.78 -10.87 -37.65
CA ILE A 46 35.00 -11.31 -36.96
C ILE A 46 35.58 -12.55 -37.65
N ASP A 47 34.74 -13.51 -38.04
CA ASP A 47 35.16 -14.73 -38.74
C ASP A 47 35.83 -14.44 -40.10
N GLN A 48 35.37 -13.40 -40.81
CA GLN A 48 35.87 -13.06 -42.16
C GLN A 48 37.03 -12.06 -42.17
N TYR A 49 37.04 -11.09 -41.25
CA TYR A 49 37.96 -9.95 -41.28
C TYR A 49 38.82 -9.83 -40.00
N GLY A 50 38.67 -10.76 -39.06
CA GLY A 50 39.36 -10.73 -37.77
C GLY A 50 38.68 -9.79 -36.75
N ALA A 51 39.03 -9.96 -35.47
CA ALA A 51 38.43 -9.22 -34.36
C ALA A 51 38.62 -7.70 -34.45
N ASP A 52 39.76 -7.27 -35.00
CA ASP A 52 40.14 -5.85 -35.13
C ASP A 52 39.13 -5.02 -35.94
N ALA A 53 38.39 -5.65 -36.85
CA ALA A 53 37.36 -4.98 -37.65
C ALA A 53 36.17 -4.47 -36.81
N VAL A 54 35.88 -5.10 -35.66
CA VAL A 54 34.72 -4.77 -34.81
C VAL A 54 35.13 -4.20 -33.44
N THR A 55 36.38 -4.34 -33.01
CA THR A 55 36.89 -3.90 -31.70
C THR A 55 36.54 -2.45 -31.34
N ALA A 56 36.62 -1.51 -32.29
CA ALA A 56 36.29 -0.10 -32.04
C ALA A 56 34.77 0.21 -32.11
N LEU A 57 34.00 -0.63 -32.81
CA LEU A 57 32.56 -0.47 -33.00
C LEU A 57 31.77 -1.07 -31.83
N MET A 58 32.22 -2.21 -31.31
CA MET A 58 31.52 -2.99 -30.28
C MET A 58 31.18 -2.17 -29.02
N PRO A 59 32.07 -1.33 -28.46
CA PRO A 59 31.73 -0.50 -27.30
C PRO A 59 30.61 0.52 -27.58
N LYS A 60 30.52 1.03 -28.83
CA LYS A 60 29.47 1.98 -29.23
C LYS A 60 28.13 1.28 -29.41
N VAL A 61 28.13 0.07 -29.98
CA VAL A 61 26.95 -0.78 -30.11
C VAL A 61 26.40 -1.15 -28.73
N ILE A 62 27.29 -1.59 -27.82
CA ILE A 62 26.92 -1.88 -26.43
C ILE A 62 26.32 -0.65 -25.75
N ASN A 63 26.94 0.53 -25.88
CA ASN A 63 26.42 1.75 -25.26
C ASN A 63 25.04 2.17 -25.81
N ALA A 64 24.80 1.98 -27.12
CA ALA A 64 23.51 2.24 -27.73
C ALA A 64 22.43 1.26 -27.25
N LEU A 65 22.76 -0.03 -27.14
CA LEU A 65 21.85 -1.05 -26.62
C LEU A 65 21.57 -0.85 -25.12
N GLU A 66 22.55 -0.42 -24.32
CA GLU A 66 22.35 -0.05 -22.92
C GLU A 66 21.40 1.14 -22.77
N LEU A 67 21.52 2.15 -23.63
CA LEU A 67 20.59 3.28 -23.62
C LEU A 67 19.18 2.82 -23.99
N LEU A 68 19.05 1.91 -24.97
CA LEU A 68 17.77 1.36 -25.40
C LEU A 68 17.13 0.49 -24.30
N GLU A 69 17.91 -0.35 -23.60
CA GLU A 69 17.44 -1.14 -22.45
C GLU A 69 16.91 -0.23 -21.33
N ASN A 70 17.60 0.87 -21.03
CA ASN A 70 17.17 1.84 -20.03
C ASN A 70 15.87 2.55 -20.44
N LEU A 71 15.71 2.88 -21.72
CA LEU A 71 14.47 3.48 -22.24
C LEU A 71 13.32 2.47 -22.21
N ALA A 72 13.57 1.21 -22.60
CA ALA A 72 12.57 0.13 -22.54
C ALA A 72 12.11 -0.15 -21.10
N THR A 73 13.04 -0.29 -20.14
CA THR A 73 12.68 -0.47 -18.72
C THR A 73 11.93 0.74 -18.15
N LYS A 74 12.32 1.95 -18.54
CA LYS A 74 11.60 3.16 -18.12
C LYS A 74 10.18 3.17 -18.69
N ASN A 75 10.02 2.81 -19.96
CA ASN A 75 8.72 2.73 -20.62
C ASN A 75 7.80 1.70 -19.94
N GLU A 76 8.30 0.48 -19.65
CA GLU A 76 7.54 -0.55 -18.91
C GLU A 76 7.06 -0.05 -17.54
N ARG A 77 7.90 0.71 -16.81
CA ARG A 77 7.52 1.31 -15.52
C ARG A 77 6.45 2.39 -15.68
N GLU A 78 6.59 3.27 -16.67
CA GLU A 78 5.62 4.33 -16.94
C GLU A 78 4.29 3.74 -17.38
N ASN A 79 4.30 2.69 -18.21
CA ASN A 79 3.12 1.95 -18.61
C ASN A 79 2.45 1.25 -17.44
N THR A 80 3.20 0.59 -16.56
CA THR A 80 2.64 0.00 -15.33
C THR A 80 1.93 1.06 -14.50
N ARG A 81 2.56 2.23 -14.32
CA ARG A 81 1.96 3.36 -13.60
C ARG A 81 0.71 3.92 -14.29
N LEU A 82 0.70 3.99 -15.62
CA LEU A 82 -0.48 4.41 -16.38
C LEU A 82 -1.64 3.42 -16.19
N HIS A 83 -1.38 2.12 -16.25
CA HIS A 83 -2.39 1.08 -16.00
C HIS A 83 -2.93 1.16 -14.56
N GLU A 84 -2.07 1.37 -13.56
CA GLU A 84 -2.49 1.58 -12.17
C GLU A 84 -3.40 2.81 -12.01
N LEU A 85 -3.04 3.93 -12.64
CA LEU A 85 -3.83 5.16 -12.62
C LEU A 85 -5.17 4.98 -13.33
N GLN A 86 -5.19 4.32 -14.49
CA GLN A 86 -6.42 3.99 -15.21
C GLN A 86 -7.32 3.08 -14.37
N ALA A 87 -6.78 2.03 -13.74
CA ALA A 87 -7.54 1.18 -12.83
C ALA A 87 -8.11 1.97 -11.64
N LYS A 88 -7.34 2.93 -11.11
CA LYS A 88 -7.81 3.81 -10.03
C LYS A 88 -8.93 4.75 -10.47
N ILE A 89 -8.85 5.29 -11.69
CA ILE A 89 -9.91 6.11 -12.27
C ILE A 89 -11.19 5.29 -12.41
N SER A 90 -11.11 4.11 -13.04
CA SER A 90 -12.26 3.21 -13.19
C SER A 90 -12.88 2.83 -11.85
N GLN A 91 -12.07 2.60 -10.81
CA GLN A 91 -12.57 2.37 -9.46
C GLN A 91 -13.34 3.59 -8.91
N LEU A 92 -12.78 4.79 -9.03
CA LEU A 92 -13.40 6.02 -8.52
C LEU A 92 -14.69 6.37 -9.28
N GLU A 93 -14.75 6.08 -10.57
CA GLU A 93 -15.95 6.25 -11.40
C GLU A 93 -17.07 5.32 -10.96
N ASN A 94 -16.75 4.04 -10.71
CA ASN A 94 -17.71 3.08 -10.16
C ASN A 94 -18.21 3.51 -8.77
N ASP A 95 -17.32 3.89 -7.85
CA ASP A 95 -17.69 4.39 -6.52
C ASP A 95 -18.61 5.63 -6.61
N LYS A 96 -18.35 6.51 -7.58
CA LYS A 96 -19.17 7.71 -7.82
C LYS A 96 -20.57 7.33 -8.33
N LEU A 97 -20.64 6.36 -9.24
CA LEU A 97 -21.89 5.86 -9.81
C LEU A 97 -22.73 5.17 -8.74
N GLU A 98 -22.14 4.27 -7.95
CA GLU A 98 -22.81 3.61 -6.83
C GLU A 98 -23.35 4.63 -5.82
N LYS A 99 -22.54 5.61 -5.42
CA LYS A 99 -22.99 6.70 -4.51
C LYS A 99 -24.12 7.53 -5.11
N ALA A 100 -24.16 7.72 -6.42
CA ALA A 100 -25.27 8.40 -7.09
C ALA A 100 -26.54 7.54 -7.08
N GLU A 101 -26.43 6.24 -7.35
CA GLU A 101 -27.55 5.31 -7.27
C GLU A 101 -28.12 5.19 -5.85
N TYR A 102 -27.27 5.10 -4.83
CA TYR A 102 -27.70 5.11 -3.44
C TYR A 102 -28.51 6.38 -3.13
N ARG A 103 -27.99 7.56 -3.51
CA ARG A 103 -28.72 8.82 -3.33
C ARG A 103 -30.07 8.83 -4.04
N GLN A 104 -30.12 8.35 -5.28
CA GLN A 104 -31.37 8.25 -6.03
C GLN A 104 -32.38 7.29 -5.36
N LYS A 105 -31.92 6.18 -4.79
CA LYS A 105 -32.78 5.24 -4.05
C LYS A 105 -33.33 5.90 -2.78
N PHE A 106 -32.49 6.58 -2.01
CA PHE A 106 -32.92 7.31 -0.82
C PHE A 106 -33.94 8.42 -1.15
N GLU A 107 -33.74 9.14 -2.25
CA GLU A 107 -34.67 10.17 -2.71
C GLU A 107 -36.05 9.58 -3.06
N LYS A 108 -36.09 8.44 -3.76
CA LYS A 108 -37.35 7.73 -4.06
C LYS A 108 -38.05 7.19 -2.81
N GLU A 109 -37.28 6.66 -1.86
CA GLU A 109 -37.82 6.22 -0.56
C GLU A 109 -38.45 7.39 0.20
N LEU A 110 -37.78 8.55 0.19
CA LEU A 110 -38.28 9.76 0.82
C LEU A 110 -39.58 10.25 0.16
N GLU A 111 -39.63 10.31 -1.18
CA GLU A 111 -40.83 10.67 -1.94
C GLU A 111 -42.00 9.73 -1.60
N THR A 112 -41.74 8.42 -1.51
CA THR A 112 -42.75 7.43 -1.13
C THR A 112 -43.30 7.67 0.27
N ILE A 113 -42.43 8.00 1.24
CA ILE A 113 -42.84 8.33 2.60
C ILE A 113 -43.67 9.62 2.63
N GLU A 114 -43.28 10.64 1.87
CA GLU A 114 -44.04 11.89 1.77
C GLU A 114 -45.43 11.67 1.18
N ASP A 115 -45.55 10.87 0.11
CA ASP A 115 -46.83 10.57 -0.51
C ASP A 115 -47.74 9.74 0.38
N GLN A 116 -47.17 8.77 1.11
CA GLN A 116 -47.90 8.03 2.13
C GLN A 116 -48.44 8.96 3.21
N TRP A 117 -47.59 9.88 3.71
CA TRP A 117 -48.00 10.85 4.72
C TRP A 117 -49.08 11.82 4.22
N ARG A 118 -48.99 12.27 2.96
CA ARG A 118 -50.04 13.08 2.31
C ARG A 118 -51.36 12.32 2.20
N SER A 119 -51.31 11.03 1.82
CA SER A 119 -52.50 10.18 1.73
C SER A 119 -53.16 10.00 3.09
N GLU A 120 -52.39 9.63 4.12
CA GLU A 120 -52.91 9.46 5.49
C GLU A 120 -53.52 10.75 6.03
N THR A 121 -52.87 11.90 5.79
CA THR A 121 -53.39 13.21 6.18
C THR A 121 -54.74 13.49 5.50
N LYS A 122 -54.85 13.20 4.20
CA LYS A 122 -56.10 13.37 3.45
C LYS A 122 -57.21 12.46 3.97
N ASP A 123 -56.90 11.21 4.29
CA ASP A 123 -57.85 10.25 4.83
C ASP A 123 -58.35 10.70 6.21
N LEU A 124 -57.44 11.14 7.09
CA LEU A 124 -57.80 11.70 8.40
C LEU A 124 -58.70 12.94 8.26
N VAL A 125 -58.39 13.87 7.35
CA VAL A 125 -59.24 15.04 7.08
C VAL A 125 -60.63 14.62 6.59
N THR A 126 -60.69 13.60 5.74
CA THR A 126 -61.96 13.06 5.24
C THR A 126 -62.79 12.46 6.38
N ILE A 127 -62.16 11.68 7.26
CA ILE A 127 -62.79 11.11 8.46
C ILE A 127 -63.30 12.22 9.39
N VAL A 128 -62.48 13.24 9.68
CA VAL A 128 -62.87 14.38 10.51
C VAL A 128 -64.07 15.11 9.90
N SER A 129 -64.05 15.35 8.59
CA SER A 129 -65.15 16.03 7.90
C SER A 129 -66.46 15.25 8.00
N ARG A 130 -66.41 13.92 7.82
CA ARG A 130 -67.56 13.03 7.98
C ARG A 130 -68.11 13.04 9.40
N LEU A 131 -67.24 12.95 10.41
CA LEU A 131 -67.64 13.02 11.82
C LEU A 131 -68.23 14.38 12.20
N GLN A 132 -67.70 15.48 11.65
CA GLN A 132 -68.25 16.82 11.84
C GLN A 132 -69.64 16.97 11.21
N GLU A 133 -69.86 16.41 10.02
CA GLU A 133 -71.16 16.40 9.37
C GLU A 133 -72.19 15.58 10.15
N GLU A 134 -71.80 14.40 10.64
CA GLU A 134 -72.63 13.55 11.49
C GLU A 134 -72.98 14.23 12.81
N ASN A 135 -72.02 14.84 13.49
CA ASN A 135 -72.27 15.63 14.71
C ASN A 135 -73.22 16.81 14.43
N ARG A 136 -73.06 17.50 13.30
CA ARG A 136 -73.96 18.59 12.90
C ARG A 136 -75.38 18.08 12.62
N ARG A 137 -75.51 16.88 12.03
CA ARG A 137 -76.80 16.23 11.80
C ARG A 137 -77.47 15.82 13.11
N LEU A 138 -76.74 15.14 14.01
CA LEU A 138 -77.23 14.75 15.33
C LEU A 138 -77.66 15.97 16.17
N MET A 139 -76.90 17.08 16.12
CA MET A 139 -77.27 18.33 16.78
C MET A 139 -78.59 18.92 16.24
N LYS A 140 -78.85 18.80 14.93
CA LYS A 140 -80.14 19.22 14.34
C LYS A 140 -81.28 18.30 14.77
N GLU A 141 -81.04 17.00 14.83
CA GLU A 141 -82.00 15.99 15.30
C GLU A 141 -82.29 16.11 16.81
N GLN A 142 -81.35 16.64 17.60
CA GLN A 142 -81.53 16.94 19.04
C GLN A 142 -82.13 18.32 19.35
N SER A 143 -82.44 19.17 18.35
CA SER A 143 -83.18 20.41 18.61
C SER A 143 -84.62 20.09 19.08
N PRO A 144 -85.17 20.78 20.09
CA PRO A 144 -86.38 20.35 20.77
C PRO A 144 -87.62 20.70 19.94
N ASN A 145 -87.98 19.82 18.99
CA ASN A 145 -89.36 19.68 18.57
C ASN A 145 -89.91 18.41 19.21
N HIS A 146 -90.37 18.59 20.45
CA HIS A 146 -91.20 17.62 21.14
C HIS A 146 -92.59 17.63 20.50
N THR A 147 -92.74 16.92 19.37
CA THR A 147 -94.06 16.54 18.87
C THR A 147 -94.32 15.13 19.36
N TYR A 148 -95.04 15.04 20.47
CA TYR A 148 -95.70 13.82 20.90
C TYR A 148 -96.63 13.35 19.78
N LEU A 149 -96.23 12.30 19.07
CA LEU A 149 -97.13 11.57 18.19
C LEU A 149 -98.01 10.64 19.05
N PRO A 150 -99.34 10.60 18.82
CA PRO A 150 -100.21 9.69 19.52
C PRO A 150 -99.83 8.24 19.18
N MET A 151 -99.70 7.42 20.22
CA MET A 151 -99.65 5.96 20.09
C MET A 151 -100.87 5.47 19.30
N THR A 152 -100.63 5.08 18.06
CA THR A 152 -101.57 4.27 17.27
C THR A 152 -101.34 2.80 17.62
N PRO A 153 -102.38 1.96 17.69
CA PRO A 153 -102.22 0.53 17.89
C PRO A 153 -101.67 -0.08 16.60
N THR A 154 -100.35 -0.08 16.43
CA THR A 154 -99.70 -0.96 15.47
C THR A 154 -99.64 -2.33 16.08
N THR A 155 -100.10 -3.33 15.35
CA THR A 155 -99.99 -4.75 15.68
C THR A 155 -98.58 -5.07 16.16
N ASP A 156 -98.40 -5.37 17.45
CA ASP A 156 -97.11 -5.68 18.09
C ASP A 156 -96.28 -6.72 17.30
N ASN A 157 -96.97 -7.56 16.53
CA ASN A 157 -96.40 -8.53 15.61
C ASN A 157 -95.47 -7.93 14.55
N ASP A 158 -95.81 -6.78 13.95
CA ASP A 158 -94.99 -6.18 12.87
C ASP A 158 -93.71 -5.54 13.42
N VAL A 159 -93.78 -4.98 14.63
CA VAL A 159 -92.62 -4.41 15.34
C VAL A 159 -91.68 -5.54 15.77
N LEU A 160 -92.23 -6.63 16.33
CA LEU A 160 -91.47 -7.81 16.69
C LEU A 160 -90.80 -8.46 15.47
N GLN A 161 -91.49 -8.52 14.33
CA GLN A 161 -90.93 -9.07 13.10
C GLN A 161 -89.76 -8.22 12.58
N ARG A 162 -89.89 -6.88 12.58
CA ARG A 162 -88.78 -5.98 12.20
C ARG A 162 -87.57 -6.09 13.14
N LEU A 163 -87.82 -6.22 14.44
CA LEU A 163 -86.75 -6.45 15.42
C LEU A 163 -86.05 -7.78 15.18
N LYS A 164 -86.81 -8.85 14.90
CA LYS A 164 -86.26 -10.16 14.55
C LYS A 164 -85.38 -10.10 13.30
N ASP A 165 -85.86 -9.48 12.23
CA ASP A 165 -85.11 -9.31 10.98
C ASP A 165 -83.83 -8.48 11.19
N SER A 166 -83.89 -7.45 12.06
CA SER A 166 -82.72 -6.64 12.43
C SER A 166 -81.70 -7.45 13.23
N VAL A 167 -82.13 -8.28 14.17
CA VAL A 167 -81.25 -9.16 14.96
C VAL A 167 -80.60 -10.22 14.06
N GLU A 168 -81.33 -10.77 13.10
CA GLU A 168 -80.80 -11.74 12.14
C GLU A 168 -79.72 -11.10 11.24
N LYS A 169 -79.99 -9.89 10.71
CA LYS A 169 -78.98 -9.11 9.97
C LYS A 169 -77.74 -8.81 10.80
N GLN A 170 -77.90 -8.41 12.06
CA GLN A 170 -76.77 -8.15 12.95
C GLN A 170 -75.97 -9.43 13.23
N ARG A 171 -76.61 -10.59 13.39
CA ARG A 171 -75.92 -11.88 13.53
C ARG A 171 -75.08 -12.23 12.31
N ASP A 172 -75.61 -12.02 11.10
CA ASP A 172 -74.86 -12.30 9.87
C ASP A 172 -73.72 -11.30 9.66
N GLU A 173 -73.91 -10.03 10.04
CA GLU A 173 -72.85 -9.03 10.03
C GLU A 173 -71.72 -9.38 11.00
N ILE A 174 -72.04 -9.87 12.20
CA ILE A 174 -71.05 -10.35 13.18
C ILE A 174 -70.26 -11.52 12.58
N ARG A 175 -70.92 -12.52 12.00
CA ARG A 175 -70.25 -13.67 11.36
C ARG A 175 -69.35 -13.27 10.20
N LEU A 176 -69.74 -12.25 9.43
CA LEU A 176 -68.90 -11.71 8.36
C LEU A 176 -67.67 -11.03 8.93
N LYS A 177 -67.84 -10.17 9.94
CA LYS A 177 -66.73 -9.49 10.63
C LYS A 177 -65.79 -10.47 11.30
N GLU A 178 -66.28 -11.55 11.91
CA GLU A 178 -65.46 -12.61 12.50
C GLU A 178 -64.59 -13.32 11.45
N ARG A 179 -65.15 -13.64 10.27
CA ARG A 179 -64.37 -14.24 9.17
C ARG A 179 -63.29 -13.30 8.65
N LEU A 180 -63.63 -12.02 8.44
CA LEU A 180 -62.67 -11.01 8.02
C LEU A 180 -61.56 -10.80 9.05
N LEU A 181 -61.91 -10.80 10.34
CA LEU A 181 -60.95 -10.69 11.43
C LEU A 181 -60.02 -11.92 11.48
N GLN A 182 -60.56 -13.11 11.25
CA GLN A 182 -59.75 -14.34 11.16
C GLN A 182 -58.77 -14.29 9.99
N GLU A 183 -59.20 -13.85 8.81
CA GLU A 183 -58.33 -13.64 7.64
C GLU A 183 -57.22 -12.62 7.96
N LYS A 184 -57.58 -11.49 8.58
CA LYS A 184 -56.59 -10.48 8.98
C LYS A 184 -55.60 -10.98 10.03
N ASN A 185 -56.02 -11.85 10.95
CA ASN A 185 -55.11 -12.48 11.90
C ASN A 185 -54.09 -13.39 11.19
N LEU A 186 -54.52 -14.15 10.19
CA LEU A 186 -53.61 -14.96 9.37
C LEU A 186 -52.62 -14.10 8.59
N ASP A 187 -53.07 -12.99 8.00
CA ASP A 187 -52.19 -12.01 7.35
C ASP A 187 -51.13 -11.48 8.33
N VAL A 188 -51.56 -11.11 9.54
CA VAL A 188 -50.67 -10.62 10.60
C VAL A 188 -49.64 -11.66 11.00
N ASP A 189 -50.02 -12.93 11.15
CA ASP A 189 -49.09 -13.98 11.55
C ASP A 189 -48.09 -14.34 10.43
N ASN A 190 -48.52 -14.27 9.17
CA ASN A 190 -47.64 -14.40 8.00
C ASN A 190 -46.61 -13.26 7.94
N LEU A 191 -47.06 -12.02 8.15
CA LEU A 191 -46.19 -10.85 8.18
C LEU A 191 -45.20 -10.91 9.36
N LYS A 192 -45.65 -11.31 10.56
CA LYS A 192 -44.77 -11.55 11.71
C LYS A 192 -43.66 -12.55 11.36
N SER A 193 -44.01 -13.66 10.74
CA SER A 193 -43.05 -14.69 10.33
C SER A 193 -42.05 -14.16 9.29
N GLN A 194 -42.49 -13.29 8.37
CA GLN A 194 -41.59 -12.64 7.42
C GLN A 194 -40.63 -11.66 8.10
N VAL A 195 -41.13 -10.86 9.04
CA VAL A 195 -40.32 -9.93 9.85
C VAL A 195 -39.29 -10.69 10.67
N GLU A 196 -39.64 -11.83 11.26
CA GLU A 196 -38.70 -12.66 12.02
C GLU A 196 -37.58 -13.22 11.12
N ARG A 197 -37.92 -13.77 9.95
CA ARG A 197 -36.92 -14.23 8.96
C ARG A 197 -35.98 -13.11 8.52
N LEU A 198 -36.52 -11.93 8.20
CA LEU A 198 -35.71 -10.76 7.84
C LEU A 198 -34.85 -10.29 9.01
N THR A 199 -35.34 -10.36 10.24
CA THR A 199 -34.58 -10.01 11.45
C THR A 199 -33.38 -10.93 11.64
N ILE A 200 -33.57 -12.24 11.44
CA ILE A 200 -32.48 -13.23 11.51
C ILE A 200 -31.46 -12.96 10.39
N SER A 201 -31.91 -12.83 9.14
CA SER A 201 -31.03 -12.53 7.99
C SER A 201 -30.24 -11.22 8.19
N SER A 202 -30.89 -10.17 8.70
CA SER A 202 -30.24 -8.90 9.01
C SER A 202 -29.19 -9.03 10.12
N ARG A 203 -29.44 -9.85 11.15
CA ARG A 203 -28.44 -10.15 12.19
C ARG A 203 -27.25 -10.91 11.61
N GLU A 204 -27.47 -11.89 10.73
CA GLU A 204 -26.41 -12.64 10.06
C GLU A 204 -25.56 -11.77 9.15
N LEU A 205 -26.19 -10.92 8.32
CA LEU A 205 -25.49 -9.97 7.47
C LEU A 205 -24.62 -9.01 8.28
N ARG A 206 -25.12 -8.51 9.42
CA ARG A 206 -24.32 -7.69 10.35
C ARG A 206 -23.11 -8.46 10.91
N ARG A 207 -23.26 -9.74 11.26
CA ARG A 207 -22.14 -10.59 11.71
C ARG A 207 -21.11 -10.80 10.60
N LYS A 208 -21.55 -11.12 9.39
CA LYS A 208 -20.67 -11.27 8.21
C LYS A 208 -19.92 -9.97 7.90
N HIS A 209 -20.62 -8.84 7.91
CA HIS A 209 -20.00 -7.53 7.72
C HIS A 209 -18.93 -7.24 8.78
N LYS A 210 -19.19 -7.50 10.06
CA LYS A 210 -18.19 -7.35 11.14
C LYS A 210 -16.96 -8.23 10.91
N SER A 211 -17.14 -9.49 10.52
CA SER A 211 -16.04 -10.42 10.22
C SER A 211 -15.20 -9.95 9.03
N MET A 212 -15.84 -9.57 7.92
CA MET A 212 -15.15 -9.02 6.75
C MET A 212 -14.43 -7.72 7.07
N GLN A 213 -15.04 -6.84 7.87
CA GLN A 213 -14.40 -5.59 8.31
C GLN A 213 -13.18 -5.85 9.20
N ALA A 214 -13.21 -6.88 10.06
CA ALA A 214 -12.05 -7.29 10.84
C ALA A 214 -10.93 -7.83 9.94
N GLN A 215 -11.26 -8.62 8.92
CA GLN A 215 -10.29 -9.12 7.94
C GLN A 215 -9.64 -7.98 7.15
N VAL A 216 -10.41 -6.98 6.71
CA VAL A 216 -9.86 -5.80 6.03
C VAL A 216 -8.91 -5.03 6.95
N ARG A 217 -9.24 -4.85 8.23
CA ARG A 217 -8.33 -4.20 9.20
C ARG A 217 -7.03 -4.99 9.36
N ALA A 218 -7.11 -6.30 9.54
CA ALA A 218 -5.92 -7.16 9.65
C ALA A 218 -5.01 -7.05 8.42
N LEU A 219 -5.59 -7.07 7.21
CA LEU A 219 -4.81 -6.88 5.96
C LEU A 219 -4.21 -5.47 5.85
N CYS A 220 -4.87 -4.44 6.37
CA CYS A 220 -4.32 -3.10 6.43
C CYS A 220 -3.13 -3.01 7.41
N ASP A 221 -3.22 -3.68 8.56
CA ASP A 221 -2.16 -3.74 9.55
C ASP A 221 -0.94 -4.51 8.99
N GLU A 222 -1.15 -5.67 8.38
CA GLU A 222 -0.11 -6.44 7.69
C GLU A 222 0.58 -5.62 6.57
N LYS A 223 -0.22 -4.89 5.78
CA LYS A 223 0.33 -3.97 4.77
C LYS A 223 1.18 -2.86 5.39
N ALA A 224 0.77 -2.30 6.52
CA ALA A 224 1.53 -1.26 7.21
C ALA A 224 2.87 -1.82 7.72
N ASP A 225 2.87 -3.03 8.27
CA ASP A 225 4.08 -3.72 8.73
C ASP A 225 5.06 -3.98 7.57
N PHE A 226 4.58 -4.46 6.42
CA PHE A 226 5.43 -4.64 5.24
C PHE A 226 6.01 -3.32 4.71
N LEU A 227 5.22 -2.24 4.72
CA LEU A 227 5.71 -0.92 4.31
C LEU A 227 6.77 -0.38 5.28
N ALA A 228 6.60 -0.60 6.58
CA ALA A 228 7.59 -0.20 7.58
C ALA A 228 8.92 -0.96 7.37
N GLN A 229 8.84 -2.30 7.20
CA GLN A 229 10.02 -3.13 6.90
C GLN A 229 10.73 -2.69 5.61
N LEU A 230 9.98 -2.41 4.55
CA LEU A 230 10.54 -1.94 3.28
C LEU A 230 11.22 -0.57 3.45
N GLN A 231 10.63 0.33 4.23
CA GLN A 231 11.21 1.64 4.51
C GLN A 231 12.51 1.52 5.30
N ASP A 232 12.58 0.62 6.28
CA ASP A 232 13.79 0.36 7.05
C ASP A 232 14.89 -0.24 6.16
N GLN A 233 14.56 -1.21 5.31
CA GLN A 233 15.49 -1.74 4.31
C GLN A 233 15.99 -0.65 3.34
N GLN A 234 15.12 0.29 2.94
CA GLN A 234 15.52 1.40 2.07
C GLN A 234 16.45 2.39 2.78
N ARG A 235 16.25 2.63 4.09
CA ARG A 235 17.17 3.42 4.92
C ARG A 235 18.51 2.73 5.03
N ASP A 236 18.54 1.42 5.27
CA ASP A 236 19.76 0.63 5.33
C ASP A 236 20.52 0.66 4.01
N ILE A 237 19.85 0.46 2.88
CA ILE A 237 20.45 0.60 1.54
C ILE A 237 21.03 1.99 1.33
N SER A 238 20.33 3.04 1.76
CA SER A 238 20.78 4.42 1.62
C SER A 238 22.02 4.69 2.47
N ALA A 239 22.03 4.21 3.72
CA ALA A 239 23.18 4.31 4.62
C ALA A 239 24.40 3.54 4.08
N LEU A 240 24.18 2.33 3.56
CA LEU A 240 25.22 1.52 2.92
C LEU A 240 25.79 2.22 1.68
N ARG A 241 24.94 2.82 0.83
CA ARG A 241 25.39 3.60 -0.33
C ARG A 241 26.21 4.82 0.06
N GLN A 242 25.82 5.54 1.12
CA GLN A 242 26.58 6.69 1.61
C GLN A 242 27.96 6.26 2.14
N ARG A 243 28.01 5.20 2.95
CA ARG A 243 29.27 4.62 3.44
C ARG A 243 30.17 4.15 2.30
N LEU A 244 29.60 3.49 1.29
CA LEU A 244 30.33 3.07 0.10
C LEU A 244 30.93 4.27 -0.65
N GLY A 245 30.18 5.37 -0.79
CA GLY A 245 30.68 6.59 -1.42
C GLY A 245 31.84 7.23 -0.66
N LEU A 246 31.78 7.25 0.67
CA LEU A 246 32.89 7.73 1.52
C LEU A 246 34.14 6.85 1.33
N ALA A 247 33.98 5.52 1.37
CA ALA A 247 35.08 4.57 1.18
C ALA A 247 35.68 4.66 -0.24
N GLN A 248 34.88 4.91 -1.28
CA GLN A 248 35.37 5.15 -2.64
C GLN A 248 36.25 6.40 -2.70
N LYS A 249 35.82 7.49 -2.07
CA LYS A 249 36.58 8.74 -2.02
C LYS A 249 37.92 8.57 -1.29
N GLU A 250 37.92 7.91 -0.13
CA GLU A 250 39.14 7.61 0.62
C GLU A 250 40.13 6.76 -0.19
N ASN A 251 39.64 5.74 -0.89
CA ASN A 251 40.47 4.92 -1.79
C ASN A 251 41.04 5.72 -2.97
N GLU A 252 40.26 6.61 -3.58
CA GLU A 252 40.76 7.51 -4.61
C GLU A 252 41.85 8.45 -4.08
N ASP A 253 41.70 8.96 -2.86
CA ASP A 253 42.66 9.87 -2.23
C ASP A 253 43.96 9.13 -1.88
N LEU A 254 43.89 7.86 -1.42
CA LEU A 254 45.05 7.00 -1.21
C LEU A 254 45.77 6.68 -2.53
N ALA A 255 45.04 6.32 -3.59
CA ALA A 255 45.62 6.03 -4.90
C ALA A 255 46.29 7.26 -5.54
N LYS A 256 45.80 8.47 -5.26
CA LYS A 256 46.44 9.73 -5.68
C LYS A 256 47.71 10.05 -4.88
N CYS A 257 47.82 9.55 -3.64
CA CYS A 257 49.03 9.69 -2.83
C CYS A 257 50.15 8.72 -3.23
N ASP A 258 49.83 7.67 -4.00
CA ASP A 258 50.81 6.75 -4.59
C ASP A 258 51.56 7.44 -5.77
N LEU A 259 52.49 8.31 -5.41
CA LEU A 259 53.57 8.74 -6.31
C LEU A 259 54.43 7.52 -6.69
N PRO A 260 54.94 7.43 -7.93
CA PRO A 260 55.69 6.27 -8.38
C PRO A 260 57.07 6.25 -7.72
N ILE A 261 57.17 5.65 -6.53
CA ILE A 261 58.43 5.33 -5.89
C ILE A 261 58.76 3.88 -6.23
N PRO A 262 59.93 3.59 -6.83
CA PRO A 262 60.31 2.24 -7.19
C PRO A 262 60.44 1.37 -5.93
N SER A 263 59.92 0.16 -6.03
CA SER A 263 59.92 -0.89 -5.02
C SER A 263 61.25 -0.99 -4.24
N ASN A 264 61.12 -1.24 -2.93
CA ASN A 264 62.16 -1.65 -1.98
C ASN A 264 63.05 -0.58 -1.33
N LYS A 265 62.43 0.38 -0.64
CA LYS A 265 63.04 0.92 0.58
C LYS A 265 61.93 1.43 1.50
N ALA A 266 61.85 0.85 2.69
CA ALA A 266 61.22 1.55 3.81
C ALA A 266 61.89 2.93 3.89
N VAL A 267 61.09 3.98 4.06
CA VAL A 267 61.55 5.37 4.18
C VAL A 267 62.19 5.55 5.56
N TYR A 268 63.30 4.86 5.78
CA TYR A 268 64.15 5.01 6.95
C TYR A 268 65.59 4.92 6.49
N ASP A 269 66.33 5.97 6.75
CA ASP A 269 67.75 6.05 6.47
C ASP A 269 68.49 4.97 7.29
N LEU A 270 69.14 4.04 6.61
CA LEU A 270 69.85 2.92 7.26
C LEU A 270 71.08 3.40 8.03
N ASP A 271 71.57 4.61 7.71
CA ASP A 271 72.79 5.20 8.25
C ASP A 271 72.54 6.24 9.36
N ASP A 272 71.30 6.40 9.86
CA ASP A 272 70.98 7.33 10.95
C ASP A 272 71.69 6.90 12.27
N PRO A 273 72.65 7.72 12.78
CA PRO A 273 73.39 7.43 14.01
C PRO A 273 72.53 7.53 15.28
N ASN A 274 71.41 8.26 15.23
CA ASN A 274 70.50 8.46 16.36
C ASN A 274 69.30 7.49 16.34
N ARG A 275 69.31 6.52 15.42
CA ARG A 275 68.29 5.46 15.36
C ARG A 275 68.26 4.71 16.69
N PRO A 276 67.11 4.58 17.36
CA PRO A 276 66.97 3.73 18.54
C PRO A 276 67.30 2.28 18.16
N ARG A 277 68.49 1.82 18.52
CA ARG A 277 68.95 0.46 18.28
C ARG A 277 68.74 -0.34 19.55
N PHE A 278 67.54 -0.89 19.71
CA PHE A 278 67.27 -1.85 20.76
C PHE A 278 67.91 -3.20 20.39
N THR A 279 68.65 -3.79 21.32
CA THR A 279 69.03 -5.19 21.24
C THR A 279 67.77 -6.05 21.23
N THR A 280 67.85 -7.27 20.69
CA THR A 280 66.72 -8.21 20.72
C THR A 280 66.26 -8.52 22.15
N GLN A 281 67.18 -8.42 23.13
CA GLN A 281 66.87 -8.53 24.55
C GLN A 281 66.11 -7.31 25.08
N GLU A 282 66.55 -6.09 24.74
CA GLU A 282 65.84 -4.86 25.11
C GLU A 282 64.45 -4.80 24.49
N LEU A 283 64.29 -5.19 23.22
CA LEU A 283 62.98 -5.23 22.57
C LEU A 283 62.05 -6.23 23.28
N LYS A 284 62.55 -7.40 23.68
CA LYS A 284 61.78 -8.37 24.48
C LYS A 284 61.41 -7.82 25.84
N ASN A 285 62.34 -7.15 26.53
CA ASN A 285 62.09 -6.53 27.82
C ASN A 285 61.03 -5.41 27.71
N ILE A 286 61.14 -4.54 26.70
CA ILE A 286 60.16 -3.48 26.41
C ILE A 286 58.79 -4.07 26.07
N LEU A 287 58.75 -5.17 25.33
CA LEU A 287 57.52 -5.91 25.05
C LEU A 287 56.87 -6.47 26.32
N HIS A 288 57.67 -7.05 27.22
CA HIS A 288 57.18 -7.60 28.48
C HIS A 288 56.69 -6.48 29.40
N GLU A 289 57.49 -5.43 29.57
CA GLU A 289 57.13 -4.24 30.36
C GLU A 289 55.88 -3.57 29.83
N ARG A 290 55.75 -3.41 28.50
CA ARG A 290 54.54 -2.88 27.87
C ARG A 290 53.32 -3.78 28.10
N ASN A 291 53.49 -5.10 28.09
CA ASN A 291 52.38 -6.02 28.37
C ASN A 291 51.98 -5.97 29.86
N GLU A 292 52.94 -5.90 30.78
CA GLU A 292 52.69 -5.72 32.22
C GLU A 292 51.99 -4.38 32.51
N LEU A 293 52.46 -3.29 31.89
CA LEU A 293 51.83 -1.98 32.00
C LEU A 293 50.42 -1.98 31.42
N LYS A 294 50.20 -2.67 30.29
CA LYS A 294 48.86 -2.79 29.68
C LYS A 294 47.89 -3.56 30.59
N ALA A 295 48.35 -4.63 31.24
CA ALA A 295 47.55 -5.34 32.24
C ALA A 295 47.22 -4.44 33.44
N ARG A 296 48.22 -3.72 33.96
CA ARG A 296 48.03 -2.80 35.08
C ARG A 296 47.12 -1.62 34.75
N VAL A 297 47.16 -1.12 33.51
CA VAL A 297 46.23 -0.10 33.03
C VAL A 297 44.81 -0.67 32.95
N SER A 298 44.63 -1.90 32.47
CA SER A 298 43.32 -2.57 32.48
C SER A 298 42.75 -2.69 33.90
N ASP A 299 43.56 -3.14 34.86
CA ASP A 299 43.13 -3.27 36.26
C ASP A 299 42.75 -1.90 36.87
N LEU A 300 43.53 -0.85 36.57
CA LEU A 300 43.25 0.51 37.03
C LEU A 300 42.01 1.11 36.36
N GLU A 301 41.78 0.83 35.08
CA GLU A 301 40.57 1.23 34.36
C GLU A 301 39.33 0.56 34.97
N ASP A 302 39.41 -0.73 35.31
CA ASP A 302 38.34 -1.46 35.99
C ASP A 302 38.06 -0.90 37.41
N GLU A 303 39.11 -0.57 38.17
CA GLU A 303 38.96 0.11 39.47
C GLU A 303 38.31 1.50 39.32
N LEU A 304 38.77 2.30 38.35
CA LEU A 304 38.20 3.63 38.05
C LEU A 304 36.74 3.54 37.61
N GLU A 305 36.36 2.55 36.81
CA GLU A 305 34.98 2.29 36.40
C GLU A 305 34.11 1.91 37.61
N ALA A 306 34.66 1.21 38.61
CA ALA A 306 33.96 0.90 39.85
C ALA A 306 33.65 2.14 40.70
N TYR A 307 34.54 3.15 40.69
CA TYR A 307 34.33 4.43 41.36
C TYR A 307 33.61 5.48 40.50
N ARG A 308 33.39 5.20 39.22
CA ARG A 308 32.63 6.08 38.33
C ARG A 308 31.17 6.11 38.79
N PRO A 309 30.59 7.29 39.06
CA PRO A 309 29.19 7.38 39.46
C PRO A 309 28.29 6.75 38.39
N LYS A 310 27.64 5.61 38.72
CA LYS A 310 26.84 4.83 37.77
C LYS A 310 25.54 5.53 37.36
N ASP A 311 25.14 6.58 38.07
CA ASP A 311 23.97 7.40 37.74
C ASP A 311 24.39 8.82 37.34
N LYS A 312 24.64 9.01 36.05
CA LYS A 312 24.84 10.35 35.44
C LYS A 312 23.68 11.32 35.75
N ALA A 313 22.49 10.80 36.07
CA ALA A 313 21.31 11.59 36.40
C ALA A 313 21.37 12.25 37.79
N GLU A 314 22.07 11.65 38.76
CA GLU A 314 22.09 12.14 40.15
C GLU A 314 23.14 13.24 40.36
N THR A 315 24.28 13.12 39.67
CA THR A 315 25.30 14.19 39.59
C THR A 315 24.80 15.40 38.80
N PHE A 316 24.07 15.19 37.70
CA PHE A 316 23.46 16.29 36.94
C PHE A 316 22.43 17.04 37.80
N ARG A 317 21.57 16.33 38.55
CA ARG A 317 20.62 16.96 39.49
C ARG A 317 21.28 17.81 40.58
N LYS A 318 22.47 17.44 41.06
CA LYS A 318 23.19 18.23 42.08
C LYS A 318 23.91 19.46 41.50
N LEU A 319 24.21 19.47 40.20
CA LEU A 319 24.89 20.57 39.50
C LEU A 319 23.93 21.62 38.90
N ILE A 320 22.68 21.25 38.62
CA ILE A 320 21.63 22.15 38.08
C ILE A 320 21.49 23.46 38.89
N PRO A 321 21.44 23.47 40.25
CA PRO A 321 21.28 24.71 41.01
C PRO A 321 22.50 25.66 40.95
N LEU A 322 23.64 25.18 40.45
CA LEU A 322 24.87 25.98 40.32
C LEU A 322 25.01 26.61 38.92
N MET A 323 24.29 26.08 37.92
CA MET A 323 24.30 26.55 36.54
C MET A 323 23.34 27.73 36.30
N ASP A 324 22.24 27.82 37.04
CA ASP A 324 21.27 28.93 36.96
C ASP A 324 21.88 30.31 37.34
N ASN A 325 23.04 30.33 38.01
CA ASN A 325 23.77 31.56 38.35
C ASN A 325 24.76 32.02 37.26
N ILE A 326 24.91 31.28 36.15
CA ILE A 326 25.82 31.61 35.03
C ILE A 326 25.02 31.68 33.72
N GLU A 327 23.72 31.98 33.78
CA GLU A 327 22.85 32.12 32.59
C GLU A 327 22.58 33.60 32.22
N ILE A 328 23.46 34.52 32.65
CA ILE A 328 23.35 35.97 32.33
C ILE A 328 24.43 36.44 31.32
N ALA A 329 25.39 35.61 30.90
CA ALA A 329 26.59 36.13 30.21
C ALA A 329 26.92 35.64 28.79
N CYS A 330 26.29 34.60 28.22
CA CYS A 330 26.79 34.02 26.96
C CYS A 330 25.70 33.57 25.98
N ASP A 331 24.80 34.49 25.60
CA ASP A 331 24.17 34.40 24.28
C ASP A 331 25.23 34.77 23.23
N ASN A 332 25.65 33.79 22.42
CA ASN A 332 26.22 33.88 21.05
C ASN A 332 27.38 32.87 20.84
N LEU A 333 27.07 31.62 20.50
CA LEU A 333 27.82 30.84 19.51
C LEU A 333 27.10 29.50 19.21
N PRO A 334 26.74 29.19 17.95
CA PRO A 334 26.32 27.85 17.57
C PRO A 334 27.53 27.06 17.09
N LEU A 335 27.66 25.77 17.45
CA LEU A 335 28.31 24.72 16.65
C LEU A 335 28.11 23.34 17.31
N ASP A 336 27.41 22.47 16.57
CA ASP A 336 27.39 21.00 16.70
C ASP A 336 28.82 20.43 16.64
N GLU A 337 29.14 19.41 17.46
CA GLU A 337 29.93 18.25 17.03
C GLU A 337 29.73 17.07 18.01
N ASP A 338 29.12 15.99 17.51
CA ASP A 338 29.05 14.69 18.18
C ASP A 338 30.37 13.92 17.95
N ALA A 339 30.93 13.37 19.02
CA ALA A 339 32.21 12.65 19.02
C ALA A 339 32.14 11.25 18.34
N PRO A 340 33.24 10.74 17.77
CA PRO A 340 33.20 9.55 16.92
C PRO A 340 33.17 8.24 17.73
N VAL A 341 32.24 7.35 17.38
CA VAL A 341 32.13 5.98 17.93
C VAL A 341 32.83 4.99 17.00
N GLN A 342 33.88 4.35 17.51
CA GLN A 342 34.69 3.37 16.81
C GLN A 342 34.04 1.98 16.91
N GLY A 343 33.48 1.49 15.80
CA GLY A 343 32.87 0.16 15.69
C GLY A 343 33.90 -0.99 15.52
N PRO A 344 33.48 -2.25 15.67
CA PRO A 344 34.37 -3.41 15.70
C PRO A 344 34.98 -3.75 14.33
N LEU A 345 36.15 -4.40 14.41
CA LEU A 345 37.08 -4.74 13.34
C LEU A 345 36.43 -5.62 12.22
N PRO A 346 36.76 -5.41 10.93
CA PRO A 346 36.16 -6.14 9.80
C PRO A 346 36.54 -7.63 9.73
N TYR A 347 35.64 -8.46 9.18
CA TYR A 347 35.93 -9.81 8.74
C TYR A 347 35.81 -9.97 7.22
N GLU A 348 36.85 -10.62 6.70
CA GLU A 348 37.10 -11.33 5.43
C GLU A 348 37.18 -10.61 4.06
N PRO A 349 38.17 -11.01 3.22
CA PRO A 349 38.65 -10.26 2.04
C PRO A 349 37.86 -10.54 0.75
N ASP A 350 36.80 -11.33 0.80
CA ASP A 350 36.12 -11.83 -0.40
C ASP A 350 34.95 -10.94 -0.89
N ASP A 351 34.55 -9.92 -0.12
CA ASP A 351 33.39 -9.05 -0.41
C ASP A 351 33.74 -7.69 -1.06
N ALA A 352 34.74 -7.71 -1.93
CA ALA A 352 35.26 -6.52 -2.57
C ALA A 352 34.27 -5.78 -3.53
N PRO A 353 33.96 -4.49 -3.29
CA PRO A 353 32.90 -3.74 -3.99
C PRO A 353 33.29 -3.16 -5.37
N TRP A 354 34.51 -3.42 -5.86
CA TRP A 354 34.92 -2.99 -7.21
C TRP A 354 34.37 -3.87 -8.33
N LYS A 355 33.67 -4.97 -8.00
CA LYS A 355 32.82 -5.66 -8.98
C LYS A 355 31.61 -4.80 -9.29
N ARG A 356 31.75 -3.88 -10.25
CA ARG A 356 30.61 -3.25 -10.93
C ARG A 356 29.67 -4.38 -11.38
N SER A 357 28.43 -4.38 -10.89
CA SER A 357 27.36 -5.22 -11.43
C SER A 357 27.27 -4.94 -12.91
N GLU A 358 27.88 -5.83 -13.67
CA GLU A 358 28.01 -5.65 -15.11
C GLU A 358 26.61 -5.63 -15.73
N SER A 359 26.35 -4.65 -16.62
CA SER A 359 25.09 -4.53 -17.35
C SER A 359 24.72 -5.86 -17.99
N GLY A 360 23.42 -6.19 -18.04
CA GLY A 360 22.94 -7.44 -18.66
C GLY A 360 23.43 -7.58 -20.10
N ILE A 361 23.50 -6.47 -20.83
CA ILE A 361 24.04 -6.40 -22.19
C ILE A 361 25.56 -6.58 -22.21
N ARG A 362 26.30 -5.98 -21.28
CA ARG A 362 27.76 -6.21 -21.18
C ARG A 362 28.08 -7.66 -20.82
N LYS A 363 27.31 -8.27 -19.93
CA LYS A 363 27.39 -9.70 -19.59
C LYS A 363 27.06 -10.58 -20.80
N PHE A 364 26.04 -10.20 -21.57
CA PHE A 364 25.63 -10.90 -22.79
C PHE A 364 26.74 -10.91 -23.84
N PHE A 365 27.25 -9.73 -24.23
CA PHE A 365 28.34 -9.62 -25.21
C PHE A 365 29.65 -10.23 -24.69
N ARG A 366 29.96 -10.10 -23.40
CA ARG A 366 31.11 -10.80 -22.80
C ARG A 366 30.96 -12.32 -22.93
N LYS A 367 29.78 -12.88 -22.68
CA LYS A 367 29.54 -14.33 -22.80
C LYS A 367 29.64 -14.84 -24.24
N ILE A 368 29.18 -14.07 -25.23
CA ILE A 368 29.28 -14.45 -26.65
C ILE A 368 30.72 -14.37 -27.17
N PHE A 369 31.47 -13.32 -26.80
CA PHE A 369 32.81 -13.08 -27.37
C PHE A 369 33.98 -13.59 -26.51
N SER A 370 33.78 -14.01 -25.26
CA SER A 370 34.85 -14.63 -24.45
C SER A 370 35.07 -16.11 -24.76
N GLU A 371 34.14 -16.78 -25.45
CA GLU A 371 34.25 -18.20 -25.81
C GLU A 371 35.10 -18.42 -27.08
N SER A 372 35.52 -17.34 -27.75
CA SER A 372 36.30 -17.35 -29.01
C SER A 372 37.82 -17.26 -28.79
N GLY A 373 38.28 -17.06 -27.55
CA GLY A 373 39.62 -16.58 -27.25
C GLY A 373 40.69 -17.61 -26.86
N ASP A 374 40.36 -18.91 -26.78
CA ASP A 374 41.37 -19.92 -26.42
C ASP A 374 41.24 -21.18 -27.29
N GLY A 375 42.35 -21.57 -27.90
CA GLY A 375 42.40 -22.61 -28.91
C GLY A 375 42.15 -23.99 -28.33
N SER A 376 40.91 -24.49 -28.36
CA SER A 376 40.63 -25.92 -28.44
C SER A 376 39.20 -26.22 -28.89
N SER A 377 39.10 -27.24 -29.75
CA SER A 377 37.93 -27.93 -30.30
C SER A 377 36.54 -27.62 -29.70
N PHE A 378 35.63 -27.19 -30.59
CA PHE A 378 34.17 -27.08 -30.42
C PHE A 378 33.54 -28.31 -29.72
N PRO A 379 32.48 -28.05 -28.92
CA PRO A 379 31.19 -28.62 -29.25
C PRO A 379 30.14 -27.51 -29.41
N ARG A 380 29.52 -27.44 -30.59
CA ARG A 380 28.33 -26.64 -30.86
C ARG A 380 27.24 -26.95 -29.82
N ARG A 381 26.90 -25.99 -28.95
CA ARG A 381 25.63 -26.02 -28.22
C ARG A 381 24.66 -25.05 -28.89
N SER A 382 23.56 -25.60 -29.39
CA SER A 382 22.44 -24.86 -29.97
C SER A 382 21.82 -23.91 -28.93
N LEU A 383 21.51 -22.69 -29.38
CA LEU A 383 20.90 -21.58 -28.61
C LEU A 383 19.46 -21.86 -28.10
N SER A 384 19.05 -23.13 -28.02
CA SER A 384 17.68 -23.55 -27.70
C SER A 384 17.39 -23.74 -26.20
N THR A 385 18.36 -23.49 -25.31
CA THR A 385 18.22 -23.82 -23.87
C THR A 385 18.09 -22.60 -22.93
N LEU A 386 18.12 -21.36 -23.44
CA LEU A 386 18.08 -20.16 -22.61
C LEU A 386 16.67 -19.63 -22.30
N SER A 387 15.63 -20.10 -22.99
CA SER A 387 14.23 -19.71 -22.70
C SER A 387 13.66 -20.26 -21.39
N ARG A 388 14.38 -21.11 -20.63
CA ARG A 388 13.88 -21.69 -19.36
C ARG A 388 14.31 -20.97 -18.09
N MET A 389 15.28 -20.05 -18.15
CA MET A 389 15.76 -19.38 -16.92
C MET A 389 14.96 -18.11 -16.55
N ALA A 390 13.99 -17.70 -17.36
CA ALA A 390 13.13 -16.55 -17.07
C ALA A 390 11.90 -16.88 -16.19
N LEU A 391 11.70 -18.15 -15.80
CA LEU A 391 10.47 -18.58 -15.09
C LEU A 391 10.70 -19.25 -13.72
N SER A 392 11.93 -19.29 -13.17
CA SER A 392 12.19 -20.00 -11.90
C SER A 392 12.58 -19.12 -10.71
N SER A 393 12.25 -17.83 -10.70
CA SER A 393 12.61 -16.94 -9.59
C SER A 393 11.47 -16.50 -8.68
N THR A 394 10.31 -17.18 -8.66
CA THR A 394 9.28 -16.95 -7.63
C THR A 394 8.38 -18.17 -7.40
N SER A 395 8.86 -19.17 -6.66
CA SER A 395 8.02 -19.96 -5.72
C SER A 395 8.86 -21.11 -5.14
N ASP A 396 9.35 -20.95 -3.92
CA ASP A 396 9.62 -22.11 -3.06
C ASP A 396 8.58 -22.13 -1.92
N PRO A 397 8.01 -23.30 -1.58
CA PRO A 397 6.96 -23.43 -0.59
C PRO A 397 7.53 -23.46 0.84
N VAL A 398 6.79 -22.87 1.76
CA VAL A 398 7.01 -22.97 3.21
C VAL A 398 6.70 -24.40 3.66
N PRO A 399 7.60 -25.08 4.41
CA PRO A 399 7.29 -26.39 4.95
C PRO A 399 6.34 -26.26 6.15
N VAL A 400 5.34 -27.16 6.19
CA VAL A 400 4.37 -27.35 7.28
C VAL A 400 5.04 -27.95 8.51
#